data_AF-A0A3D1HVM7-F1
#
_entry.id   AF-A0A3D1HVM7-F1
#
_cell.length_a   1.000
_cell.length_b   1.000
_cell.length_c   1.000
_cell.angle_alpha   90.00
_cell.angle_beta   90.00
_cell.angle_gamma   90.00
#
_symmetry.space_group_name_H-M   'P 1'
#
loop_
_entity.id
_entity.type
_entity.pdbx_description
1 polymer ?
#
loop_
_entity_poly.entity_id
_entity_poly.type
_entity_poly.pdbx_seq_one_letter_code
_entity_poly.pdbx_strand_id
1 'polypeptide(L)'
;MKFITVDTYEKMSRHAANIISAQVIIKPESVLGLATGSSPLGTYKQLIEWYNKGDIDFSSVTSVNLDEYVGLDGKNEQSYRYFM
;
A
#
# COMPACT_ATOMS: atom_id res chain seq x y z
N MET A 1 -7.26 3.44 20.45
CA MET A 1 -6.13 3.30 19.49
C MET A 1 -5.28 2.12 19.92
N LYS A 2 -4.91 1.22 19.01
CA LYS A 2 -4.02 0.08 19.30
C LYS A 2 -2.59 0.46 18.91
N PHE A 3 -1.62 0.27 19.80
CA PHE A 3 -0.20 0.50 19.53
C PHE A 3 0.50 -0.83 19.24
N ILE A 4 1.33 -0.84 18.21
CA ILE A 4 2.14 -1.99 17.80
C ILE A 4 3.55 -1.48 17.61
N THR A 5 4.49 -1.98 18.40
CA THR A 5 5.91 -1.61 18.34
C THR A 5 6.69 -2.79 17.78
N VAL A 6 7.56 -2.50 16.81
CA VAL A 6 8.47 -3.46 16.20
C VAL A 6 9.86 -2.85 16.14
N ASP A 7 10.85 -3.71 16.07
CA ASP A 7 12.27 -3.37 16.17
C ASP A 7 12.93 -3.06 14.82
N THR A 8 12.29 -3.35 13.70
CA THR A 8 12.83 -3.05 12.36
C THR A 8 11.79 -2.54 11.36
N TYR A 9 12.27 -1.85 10.33
CA TYR A 9 11.46 -1.35 9.21
C TYR A 9 10.77 -2.48 8.43
N GLU A 10 11.45 -3.61 8.25
CA GLU A 10 10.93 -4.78 7.53
C GLU A 10 9.78 -5.42 8.30
N LYS A 11 9.92 -5.54 9.62
CA LYS A 11 8.85 -6.06 10.48
C LYS A 11 7.64 -5.12 10.49
N MET A 12 7.87 -3.81 10.50
CA MET A 12 6.81 -2.80 10.42
C MET A 12 6.06 -2.90 9.09
N SER A 13 6.82 -2.92 7.99
CA SER A 13 6.30 -3.05 6.63
C SER A 13 5.50 -4.34 6.43
N ARG A 14 6.03 -5.47 6.88
CA ARG A 14 5.35 -6.77 6.81
C ARG A 14 4.08 -6.80 7.68
N HIS A 15 4.12 -6.16 8.84
CA HIS A 15 2.94 -6.07 9.71
C HIS A 15 1.83 -5.24 9.07
N ALA A 16 2.15 -4.09 8.48
CA ALA A 16 1.19 -3.29 7.73
C ALA A 16 0.64 -4.06 6.51
N ALA A 17 1.50 -4.76 5.77
CA ALA A 17 1.10 -5.57 4.63
C ALA A 17 0.13 -6.69 5.04
N ASN A 18 0.39 -7.36 6.17
CA ASN A 18 -0.53 -8.38 6.71
C ASN A 18 -1.94 -7.83 7.00
N ILE A 19 -2.03 -6.61 7.52
CA ILE A 19 -3.33 -5.98 7.81
C ILE A 19 -4.07 -5.69 6.50
N ILE A 20 -3.38 -5.12 5.52
CA ILE A 20 -3.96 -4.81 4.21
C ILE A 20 -4.36 -6.09 3.47
N SER A 21 -3.51 -7.11 3.46
CA SER A 21 -3.82 -8.36 2.77
C SER A 21 -4.97 -9.10 3.40
N ALA A 22 -5.04 -9.15 4.74
CA ALA A 22 -6.19 -9.71 5.44
C ALA A 22 -7.49 -8.98 5.08
N GLN A 23 -7.47 -7.65 4.98
CA GLN A 23 -8.63 -6.86 4.57
C GLN A 23 -9.08 -7.21 3.14
N VAL A 24 -8.15 -7.32 2.20
CA VAL A 24 -8.44 -7.67 0.80
C VAL A 24 -8.98 -9.10 0.68
N ILE A 25 -8.43 -10.05 1.43
CA ILE A 25 -8.90 -11.44 1.44
C ILE A 25 -10.32 -11.53 2.02
N ILE A 26 -10.61 -10.81 3.10
CA ILE A 26 -11.92 -10.84 3.75
C ILE A 26 -12.97 -10.07 2.93
N LYS A 27 -12.54 -9.01 2.23
CA LYS A 27 -13.41 -8.13 1.44
C LYS A 27 -12.70 -7.70 0.15
N PRO A 28 -12.79 -8.50 -0.93
CA PRO A 28 -12.09 -8.23 -2.19
C PRO A 28 -12.46 -6.90 -2.85
N GLU A 29 -13.66 -6.38 -2.60
CA GLU A 29 -14.17 -5.10 -3.10
C GLU A 29 -13.84 -3.91 -2.17
N SER A 30 -12.85 -4.07 -1.31
CA SER A 30 -12.41 -3.00 -0.40
C SER A 30 -11.98 -1.74 -1.15
N VAL A 31 -12.36 -0.59 -0.61
CA VAL A 31 -11.82 0.71 -1.01
C VAL A 31 -10.63 1.02 -0.10
N LEU A 32 -9.41 1.05 -0.65
CA LEU A 32 -8.18 1.26 0.10
C LEU A 32 -7.72 2.72 -0.01
N GLY A 33 -7.57 3.39 1.14
CA GLY A 33 -6.87 4.66 1.23
C GLY A 33 -5.36 4.43 1.27
N LEU A 34 -4.63 4.92 0.28
CA LEU A 34 -3.19 4.68 0.11
C LEU A 34 -2.38 5.97 0.26
N ALA A 35 -1.19 5.82 0.84
CA ALA A 35 -0.24 6.90 1.10
C ALA A 35 1.03 6.73 0.26
N THR A 36 1.72 7.82 0.00
CA THR A 36 3.04 7.82 -0.66
C THR A 36 4.17 8.06 0.34
N GLY A 37 5.39 8.27 -0.17
CA GLY A 37 6.58 8.51 0.65
C GLY A 37 7.35 7.23 1.00
N SER A 38 8.44 7.36 1.76
CA SER A 38 9.37 6.26 2.03
C SER A 38 8.82 5.21 3.01
N SER A 39 7.97 5.63 3.95
CA SER A 39 7.43 4.75 4.99
C SER A 39 6.67 3.54 4.41
N PRO A 40 5.72 3.69 3.47
CA PRO A 40 4.96 2.55 2.92
C PRO A 40 5.70 1.73 1.85
N LEU A 41 6.90 2.10 1.40
CA LEU A 41 7.60 1.38 0.32
C LEU A 41 7.79 -0.12 0.60
N GLY A 42 8.24 -0.46 1.80
CA GLY A 42 8.42 -1.85 2.21
C GLY A 42 7.10 -2.63 2.25
N THR A 43 6.02 -1.95 2.66
CA THR A 43 4.67 -2.53 2.68
C THR A 43 4.21 -2.88 1.27
N TYR A 44 4.34 -1.94 0.32
CA TYR A 44 3.98 -2.19 -1.08
C TYR A 44 4.82 -3.29 -1.71
N LYS A 45 6.13 -3.30 -1.45
CA LYS A 45 7.02 -4.37 -1.92
C LYS A 45 6.55 -5.75 -1.44
N GLN A 46 6.14 -5.86 -0.18
CA GLN A 46 5.65 -7.13 0.37
C GLN A 46 4.31 -7.55 -0.25
N LEU A 47 3.38 -6.61 -0.47
CA LEU A 47 2.10 -6.88 -1.12
C LEU A 47 2.27 -7.34 -2.58
N ILE A 48 3.18 -6.70 -3.32
CA ILE A 48 3.54 -7.11 -4.69
C ILE A 48 4.11 -8.53 -4.70
N GLU A 49 4.99 -8.86 -3.75
CA GLU A 49 5.54 -10.21 -3.63
C GLU A 49 4.44 -11.27 -3.44
N TRP A 50 3.48 -11.02 -2.54
CA TRP A 50 2.37 -11.94 -2.30
C TRP A 50 1.41 -12.02 -3.48
N TYR A 51 1.14 -10.91 -4.17
CA TYR A 51 0.34 -10.92 -5.40
C TYR A 51 0.99 -11.80 -6.47
N ASN A 52 2.30 -11.65 -6.69
CA ASN A 52 3.04 -12.44 -7.66
C ASN A 52 3.11 -13.94 -7.32
N LYS A 53 2.98 -14.30 -6.04
CA LYS A 53 2.86 -15.69 -5.58
C LYS A 53 1.44 -16.26 -5.72
N GLY A 54 0.45 -15.41 -5.96
CA GLY A 54 -0.97 -15.78 -5.98
C GLY A 54 -1.62 -15.86 -4.60
N ASP A 55 -0.98 -15.33 -3.56
CA ASP A 55 -1.49 -15.35 -2.18
C ASP A 55 -2.61 -14.30 -1.95
N ILE A 56 -2.69 -13.30 -2.82
CA ILE A 56 -3.61 -12.16 -2.74
C ILE A 56 -4.00 -11.71 -4.15
N ASP A 57 -5.26 -11.33 -4.33
CA ASP A 57 -5.80 -10.77 -5.57
C ASP A 57 -6.37 -9.37 -5.31
N PHE A 58 -5.97 -8.39 -6.13
CA PHE A 58 -6.42 -7.01 -6.08
C PHE A 58 -7.41 -6.66 -7.21
N SER A 59 -7.82 -7.63 -8.04
CA SER A 59 -8.65 -7.41 -9.23
C SER A 59 -9.96 -6.67 -8.97
N SER A 60 -10.52 -6.80 -7.77
CA SER A 60 -11.78 -6.17 -7.35
C SER A 60 -11.60 -4.95 -6.44
N VAL A 61 -10.36 -4.61 -6.08
CA VAL A 61 -10.05 -3.52 -5.16
C VAL A 61 -10.15 -2.17 -5.88
N THR A 62 -10.66 -1.17 -5.17
CA THR A 62 -10.56 0.24 -5.59
C THR A 62 -9.61 0.96 -4.66
N SER A 63 -8.73 1.84 -5.17
CA SER A 63 -7.87 2.68 -4.35
C SER A 63 -8.20 4.15 -4.48
N VAL A 64 -7.93 4.90 -3.40
CA VAL A 64 -7.91 6.35 -3.37
C VAL A 64 -6.62 6.79 -2.70
N ASN A 65 -5.97 7.81 -3.23
CA ASN A 65 -4.75 8.37 -2.64
C ASN A 65 -5.07 9.58 -1.77
N LEU A 66 -4.24 9.82 -0.76
CA LEU A 66 -4.44 10.91 0.20
C LEU A 66 -4.36 12.30 -0.45
N ASP A 67 -3.37 12.51 -1.31
CA ASP A 67 -2.98 13.84 -1.81
C ASP A 67 -2.18 13.77 -3.13
N GLU A 68 -1.93 14.94 -3.71
CA GLU A 68 -1.06 15.16 -4.87
C GLU A 68 -0.48 16.59 -4.82
N TYR A 69 0.71 16.78 -5.41
CA TYR A 69 1.30 18.10 -5.59
C TYR A 69 0.59 18.90 -6.68
N VAL A 70 0.18 20.12 -6.33
CA VAL A 70 -0.45 21.06 -7.27
C VAL A 70 0.53 21.43 -8.39
N GLY A 71 0.09 21.25 -9.64
CA GLY A 71 0.82 21.69 -10.83
C GLY A 71 1.80 20.67 -11.41
N LEU A 72 1.94 19.48 -10.80
CA LEU A 72 2.70 18.38 -11.40
C LEU A 72 1.82 17.57 -12.36
N ASP A 73 2.37 17.28 -13.54
CA ASP A 73 1.78 16.29 -14.45
C ASP A 73 1.97 14.88 -13.87
N GLY A 74 1.02 13.98 -14.15
CA GLY A 74 1.06 12.60 -13.65
C GLY A 74 2.21 11.74 -14.19
N LYS A 75 2.93 12.19 -15.21
CA LYS A 75 4.15 11.54 -15.71
C LYS A 75 5.42 12.10 -15.07
N ASN A 76 5.31 13.15 -14.26
CA ASN A 76 6.45 13.70 -13.53
C ASN A 76 6.88 12.72 -12.43
N GLU A 77 8.17 12.41 -12.35
CA GLU A 77 8.73 11.46 -11.38
C GLU A 77 8.49 11.85 -9.90
N GLN A 78 8.21 13.14 -9.63
CA GLN A 78 7.88 13.64 -8.30
C GLN A 78 6.37 13.64 -8.01
N SER A 79 5.52 13.34 -8.99
CA SER A 79 4.08 13.23 -8.77
C SER A 79 3.75 11.96 -7.98
N TYR A 80 2.75 12.06 -7.11
CA TYR A 80 2.26 10.90 -6.38
C TYR A 80 1.48 9.94 -7.29
N ARG A 81 0.97 10.43 -8.42
CA ARG A 81 0.47 9.57 -9.49
C ARG A 81 1.56 8.71 -10.16
N TYR A 82 2.78 9.23 -10.33
CA TYR A 82 3.89 8.43 -10.88
C TYR A 82 4.43 7.43 -9.85
N PHE A 83 4.44 7.82 -8.57
CA PHE A 83 4.89 6.96 -7.48
C PHE A 83 4.05 5.68 -7.32
N MET A 84 2.73 5.77 -7.57
CA MET A 84 1.75 4.69 -7.40
C MET A 84 1.60 3.85 -8.67
#